data_AF-A0A0W0UW70-F1
#
_entry.id   AF-A0A0W0UW70-F1
#
_cell.length_a   1.000
_cell.length_b   1.000
_cell.length_c   1.000
_cell.angle_alpha   90.00
_cell.angle_beta   90.00
_cell.angle_gamma   90.00
#
_symmetry.space_group_name_H-M   'P 1'
#
loop_
_entity.id
_entity.type
_entity.pdbx_description
1 polymer ?
#
loop_
_entity_poly.entity_id
_entity_poly.type
_entity_poly.pdbx_seq_one_letter_code
_entity_poly.pdbx_strand_id
1 'polypeptide(L)'
;MWLGCRRIKLIVSGIGVHMLELLVIKEINSKGVSVCLKPRLAEVITPTLANEIRNLQNSIVDKYLSSPWEGYFYVIWYSHRGHGHCGRGLDFNYILSTILNGKEVAFETYIKNLFDMLFLNYIGLGLPVINCSIVDRSIRGISQEFFFLNQINFIKNTTPNAVADEIFSVNLQDISNRQVFPAFLYQSNRFYRFASINLNEMRRLIAKTEMPLLDEAAIEKIKLIFEDIKNETISEIYNLASTNLKLLKRIAQMQMNNLSVSVSE
;
A
#
# COMPACT_ATOMS: atom_id res chain seq x y z
N MET A 1 -7.88 5.77 25.20
CA MET A 1 -9.12 6.57 25.17
C MET A 1 -9.35 7.03 23.72
N TRP A 2 -9.95 6.17 22.88
CA TRP A 2 -10.33 6.48 21.50
C TRP A 2 -11.85 6.71 21.49
N LEU A 3 -12.28 7.95 21.65
CA LEU A 3 -13.65 8.39 21.41
C LEU A 3 -13.58 9.69 20.61
N GLY A 4 -13.82 9.57 19.30
CA GLY A 4 -13.75 10.71 18.39
C GLY A 4 -13.49 10.33 16.94
N CYS A 5 -14.07 9.24 16.45
CA CYS A 5 -14.10 8.94 15.02
C CYS A 5 -15.06 9.94 14.36
N ARG A 6 -14.56 11.10 13.89
CA ARG A 6 -15.32 11.88 12.91
C ARG A 6 -15.24 11.12 11.59
N ARG A 7 -16.29 10.36 11.27
CA ARG A 7 -16.53 9.87 9.91
C ARG A 7 -16.58 11.09 9.00
N ILE A 8 -15.52 11.39 8.27
CA ILE A 8 -15.65 12.22 7.08
C ILE A 8 -16.34 11.31 6.07
N LYS A 9 -17.67 11.46 6.01
CA LYS A 9 -18.48 10.96 4.91
C LYS A 9 -18.01 11.76 3.69
N LEU A 10 -17.16 11.17 2.86
CA LEU A 10 -17.04 11.62 1.48
C LEU A 10 -18.42 11.39 0.87
N ILE A 11 -19.23 12.45 0.85
CA ILE A 11 -20.51 12.49 0.16
C ILE A 11 -20.13 12.51 -1.31
N VAL A 12 -20.16 11.34 -1.94
CA VAL A 12 -20.26 11.24 -3.40
C VAL A 12 -21.67 10.72 -3.69
N SER A 13 -22.41 11.54 -4.41
CA SER A 13 -23.81 11.41 -4.76
C SER A 13 -24.14 10.15 -5.56
N GLY A 14 -25.25 9.51 -5.21
CA GLY A 14 -26.18 8.91 -6.19
C GLY A 14 -25.85 7.52 -6.74
N ILE A 15 -26.61 6.54 -6.24
CA ILE A 15 -26.91 5.22 -6.85
C ILE A 15 -25.78 4.17 -6.74
N GLY A 16 -26.01 3.17 -5.89
CA GLY A 16 -25.15 2.00 -5.68
C GLY A 16 -24.42 2.04 -4.35
N VAL A 17 -24.59 1.02 -3.51
CA VAL A 17 -23.82 0.87 -2.26
C VAL A 17 -22.36 0.56 -2.63
N HIS A 18 -21.59 1.57 -2.98
CA HIS A 18 -20.14 1.47 -3.11
C HIS A 18 -19.56 1.37 -1.69
N MET A 19 -19.10 0.18 -1.32
CA MET A 19 -18.56 -0.09 0.01
C MET A 19 -17.08 0.32 0.03
N LEU A 20 -16.79 1.38 0.78
CA LEU A 20 -15.49 2.02 0.98
C LEU A 20 -14.41 1.00 1.44
N GLU A 21 -13.34 0.82 0.65
CA GLU A 21 -12.18 -0.04 1.01
C GLU A 21 -11.02 0.77 1.62
N LEU A 22 -11.03 2.09 1.41
CA LEU A 22 -10.07 3.04 1.95
C LEU A 22 -10.71 3.95 3.00
N LEU A 23 -10.25 3.86 4.25
CA LEU A 23 -10.70 4.77 5.30
C LEU A 23 -9.66 5.86 5.58
N VAL A 24 -9.98 7.10 5.21
CA VAL A 24 -9.24 8.27 5.70
C VAL A 24 -9.67 8.54 7.15
N ILE A 25 -8.77 8.27 8.10
CA ILE A 25 -9.07 8.28 9.54
C ILE A 25 -9.03 9.70 10.11
N LYS A 26 -8.04 10.50 9.69
CA LYS A 26 -7.79 11.81 10.31
C LYS A 26 -6.95 12.71 9.41
N GLU A 27 -7.36 13.96 9.21
CA GLU A 27 -6.44 15.03 8.83
C GLU A 27 -5.64 15.44 10.07
N ILE A 28 -4.32 15.31 10.01
CA ILE A 28 -3.38 15.69 11.06
C ILE A 28 -3.04 17.18 10.87
N ASN A 29 -3.94 18.06 11.31
CA ASN A 29 -3.84 19.51 11.08
C ASN A 29 -3.62 19.80 9.57
N SER A 30 -2.90 20.87 9.22
CA SER A 30 -2.48 21.17 7.84
C SER A 30 -1.28 20.35 7.34
N LYS A 31 -0.73 19.44 8.15
CA LYS A 31 0.58 18.81 7.88
C LYS A 31 0.52 17.32 7.56
N GLY A 32 -0.66 16.71 7.47
CA GLY A 32 -0.74 15.33 7.05
C GLY A 32 -2.11 14.67 7.11
N VAL A 33 -2.14 13.41 6.74
CA VAL A 33 -3.33 12.56 6.74
C VAL A 33 -2.98 11.15 7.22
N SER A 34 -3.87 10.56 8.02
CA SER A 34 -3.82 9.14 8.39
C SER A 34 -4.83 8.35 7.58
N VAL A 35 -4.38 7.28 6.95
CA VAL A 35 -5.15 6.45 6.04
C VAL A 35 -5.07 5.00 6.48
N CYS A 36 -6.19 4.30 6.56
CA CYS A 36 -6.24 2.89 6.90
C CYS A 36 -6.86 2.09 5.76
N LEU A 37 -6.18 1.01 5.36
CA LEU A 37 -6.68 0.09 4.35
C LEU A 37 -7.64 -0.90 5.01
N LYS A 38 -8.86 -1.03 4.48
CA LYS A 38 -9.90 -1.97 4.93
C LYS A 38 -10.35 -2.89 3.80
N PRO A 39 -9.49 -3.79 3.32
CA PRO A 39 -9.85 -4.73 2.27
C PRO A 39 -10.91 -5.74 2.76
N ARG A 40 -11.86 -6.12 1.88
CA ARG A 40 -13.07 -6.89 2.24
C ARG A 40 -12.88 -8.41 2.37
N LEU A 41 -12.03 -9.03 1.55
CA LEU A 41 -12.14 -10.47 1.25
C LEU A 41 -10.79 -11.20 1.39
N ALA A 42 -9.77 -10.73 0.72
CA ALA A 42 -8.37 -11.00 1.01
C ALA A 42 -7.69 -9.64 1.07
N GLU A 43 -6.68 -9.45 1.92
CA GLU A 43 -5.92 -8.20 1.94
C GLU A 43 -5.00 -8.02 0.73
N VAL A 44 -5.58 -8.12 -0.46
CA VAL A 44 -4.98 -7.71 -1.72
C VAL A 44 -5.42 -6.30 -2.04
N ILE A 45 -4.61 -5.58 -2.81
CA ILE A 45 -5.01 -4.29 -3.35
C ILE A 45 -5.93 -4.56 -4.52
N THR A 46 -7.24 -4.44 -4.30
CA THR A 46 -8.27 -4.63 -5.32
C THR A 46 -8.25 -3.48 -6.34
N PRO A 47 -8.89 -3.64 -7.52
CA PRO A 47 -9.08 -2.53 -8.44
C PRO A 47 -9.82 -1.34 -7.81
N THR A 48 -10.80 -1.61 -6.95
CA THR A 48 -11.53 -0.58 -6.20
C THR A 48 -10.59 0.18 -5.28
N LEU A 49 -9.81 -0.52 -4.46
CA LEU A 49 -8.88 0.09 -3.51
C LEU A 49 -7.79 0.90 -4.23
N ALA A 50 -7.24 0.38 -5.33
CA ALA A 50 -6.28 1.11 -6.15
C ALA A 50 -6.86 2.44 -6.66
N ASN A 51 -8.10 2.43 -7.15
CA ASN A 51 -8.78 3.66 -7.60
C ASN A 51 -9.04 4.63 -6.44
N GLU A 52 -9.48 4.15 -5.28
CA GLU A 52 -9.69 4.98 -4.10
C GLU A 52 -8.39 5.65 -3.63
N ILE A 53 -7.27 4.93 -3.65
CA ILE A 53 -5.94 5.47 -3.33
C ILE A 53 -5.51 6.51 -4.36
N ARG A 54 -5.68 6.25 -5.66
CA ARG A 54 -5.38 7.23 -6.73
C ARG A 54 -6.19 8.52 -6.55
N ASN A 55 -7.48 8.41 -6.21
CA ASN A 55 -8.33 9.56 -5.92
C ASN A 55 -7.81 10.37 -4.73
N LEU A 56 -7.35 9.70 -3.66
CA LEU A 56 -6.71 10.38 -2.53
C LEU A 56 -5.42 11.09 -2.95
N GLN A 57 -4.55 10.42 -3.73
CA GLN A 57 -3.30 11.03 -4.23
C GLN A 57 -3.59 12.27 -5.08
N ASN A 58 -4.57 12.22 -5.97
CA ASN A 58 -4.98 13.38 -6.78
C ASN A 58 -5.50 14.51 -5.89
N SER A 59 -6.33 14.21 -4.88
CA SER A 59 -6.82 15.21 -3.94
C SER A 59 -5.69 15.88 -3.12
N ILE A 60 -4.62 15.15 -2.81
CA ILE A 60 -3.43 15.72 -2.16
C ILE A 60 -2.70 16.69 -3.10
N VAL A 61 -2.57 16.34 -4.38
CA VAL A 61 -1.99 17.23 -5.40
C VAL A 61 -2.82 18.50 -5.55
N ASP A 62 -4.15 18.37 -5.69
CA ASP A 62 -5.05 19.52 -5.84
C ASP A 62 -4.97 20.47 -4.64
N LYS A 63 -4.88 19.91 -3.42
CA LYS A 63 -4.69 20.69 -2.18
C LYS A 63 -3.38 21.47 -2.20
N TYR A 64 -2.29 20.84 -2.65
CA TYR A 64 -0.98 21.51 -2.76
C TYR A 64 -1.00 22.62 -3.81
N LEU A 65 -1.55 22.36 -5.01
CA LEU A 65 -1.63 23.35 -6.08
C LEU A 65 -2.49 24.55 -5.71
N SER A 66 -3.52 24.33 -4.89
CA SER A 66 -4.39 25.40 -4.39
C SER A 66 -3.72 26.23 -3.28
N SER A 67 -2.90 25.61 -2.44
CA SER A 67 -2.19 26.26 -1.33
C SER A 67 -0.94 25.46 -0.95
N PRO A 68 0.23 25.80 -1.54
CA PRO A 68 1.48 25.10 -1.25
C PRO A 68 1.83 25.13 0.25
N TRP A 69 2.35 24.01 0.76
CA TRP A 69 2.72 23.89 2.18
C TRP A 69 4.15 24.36 2.44
N GLU A 70 4.39 24.86 3.63
CA GLU A 70 5.75 25.02 4.17
C GLU A 70 6.22 23.71 4.81
N GLY A 71 7.27 23.12 4.24
CA GLY A 71 7.83 21.85 4.68
C GLY A 71 7.04 20.64 4.18
N TYR A 72 7.12 19.53 4.93
CA TYR A 72 6.57 18.24 4.50
C TYR A 72 5.11 18.03 4.91
N PHE A 73 4.34 17.41 4.01
CA PHE A 73 3.04 16.83 4.28
C PHE A 73 3.16 15.31 4.45
N TYR A 74 2.69 14.78 5.58
CA TYR A 74 2.87 13.37 5.92
C TYR A 74 1.62 12.56 5.58
N VAL A 75 1.77 11.49 4.82
CA VAL A 75 0.71 10.49 4.57
C VAL A 75 1.05 9.24 5.35
N ILE A 76 0.25 8.91 6.35
CA ILE A 76 0.50 7.74 7.23
C ILE A 76 -0.46 6.62 6.87
N TRP A 77 0.07 5.59 6.22
CA TRP A 77 -0.63 4.37 5.82
C TRP A 77 -0.62 3.35 6.96
N TYR A 78 -1.80 2.95 7.41
CA TYR A 78 -1.99 1.98 8.47
C TYR A 78 -2.50 0.65 7.89
N SER A 79 -1.77 -0.43 8.14
CA SER A 79 -2.23 -1.81 8.00
C SER A 79 -2.50 -2.38 9.39
N HIS A 80 -3.77 -2.44 9.79
CA HIS A 80 -4.18 -2.89 11.11
C HIS A 80 -4.52 -4.38 11.14
N ARG A 81 -4.14 -5.06 12.22
CA ARG A 81 -4.55 -6.43 12.51
C ARG A 81 -6.07 -6.47 12.76
N GLY A 82 -6.78 -7.47 12.23
CA GLY A 82 -8.23 -7.63 12.42
C GLY A 82 -9.09 -7.29 11.21
N HIS A 83 -8.48 -6.98 10.07
CA HIS A 83 -9.18 -6.88 8.78
C HIS A 83 -8.70 -8.01 7.85
N GLY A 84 -9.47 -9.10 7.75
CA GLY A 84 -9.22 -10.19 6.79
C GLY A 84 -7.87 -10.93 6.92
N HIS A 85 -7.74 -12.03 6.17
CA HIS A 85 -6.47 -12.75 6.05
C HIS A 85 -5.55 -12.05 5.05
N CYS A 86 -4.23 -12.10 5.31
CA CYS A 86 -3.22 -11.55 4.42
C CYS A 86 -3.32 -12.24 3.06
N GLY A 87 -3.86 -11.53 2.08
CA GLY A 87 -3.81 -11.94 0.68
C GLY A 87 -2.36 -12.03 0.22
N ARG A 88 -2.05 -12.98 -0.66
CA ARG A 88 -0.74 -13.05 -1.31
C ARG A 88 -0.86 -12.46 -2.71
N GLY A 89 -0.08 -11.42 -2.99
CA GLY A 89 0.11 -10.90 -4.36
C GLY A 89 -1.07 -10.06 -4.87
N LEU A 90 -1.33 -10.17 -6.17
CA LEU A 90 -2.36 -9.43 -6.90
C LEU A 90 -3.76 -9.99 -6.63
N ASP A 91 -4.81 -9.26 -7.03
CA ASP A 91 -6.19 -9.78 -7.03
C ASP A 91 -6.38 -10.80 -8.18
N PHE A 92 -5.95 -12.04 -7.95
CA PHE A 92 -6.03 -13.10 -8.95
C PHE A 92 -7.46 -13.55 -9.24
N ASN A 93 -8.42 -13.29 -8.34
CA ASN A 93 -9.83 -13.53 -8.62
C ASN A 93 -10.35 -12.55 -9.67
N TYR A 94 -10.04 -11.26 -9.52
CA TYR A 94 -10.38 -10.26 -10.53
C TYR A 94 -9.66 -10.52 -11.87
N ILE A 95 -8.35 -10.80 -11.83
CA ILE A 95 -7.55 -11.11 -13.03
C ILE A 95 -8.11 -12.33 -13.77
N LEU A 96 -8.36 -13.44 -13.07
CA LEU A 96 -8.92 -14.63 -13.70
C LEU A 96 -10.31 -14.37 -14.28
N SER A 97 -11.18 -13.66 -13.54
CA SER A 97 -12.53 -13.32 -13.99
C SER A 97 -12.51 -12.50 -15.27
N THR A 98 -11.67 -11.47 -15.34
CA THR A 98 -11.56 -10.61 -16.52
C THR A 98 -11.03 -11.37 -17.73
N ILE A 99 -10.01 -12.21 -17.57
CA ILE A 99 -9.48 -13.07 -18.64
C ILE A 99 -10.54 -14.05 -19.14
N LEU A 100 -11.25 -14.75 -18.25
CA LEU A 100 -12.27 -15.73 -18.66
C LEU A 100 -13.47 -15.10 -19.37
N ASN A 101 -13.70 -13.80 -19.18
CA ASN A 101 -14.80 -13.05 -19.77
C ASN A 101 -14.39 -12.19 -20.98
N GLY A 102 -13.16 -12.31 -21.49
CA GLY A 102 -12.67 -11.50 -22.61
C GLY A 102 -12.63 -10.00 -22.31
N LYS A 103 -12.29 -9.65 -21.06
CA LYS A 103 -12.19 -8.27 -20.55
C LYS A 103 -10.75 -7.91 -20.21
N GLU A 104 -9.83 -8.23 -21.11
CA GLU A 104 -8.39 -8.13 -20.88
C GLU A 104 -7.95 -6.71 -20.52
N VAL A 105 -8.47 -5.72 -21.26
CA VAL A 105 -8.24 -4.29 -21.01
C VAL A 105 -8.53 -3.90 -19.56
N ALA A 106 -9.53 -4.53 -18.92
CA ALA A 106 -9.91 -4.23 -17.54
C ALA A 106 -8.89 -4.79 -16.53
N PHE A 107 -8.22 -5.90 -16.82
CA PHE A 107 -7.13 -6.39 -15.98
C PHE A 107 -5.86 -5.56 -16.21
N GLU A 108 -5.53 -5.22 -17.47
CA GLU A 108 -4.34 -4.43 -17.80
C GLU A 108 -4.42 -3.05 -17.11
N THR A 109 -5.60 -2.43 -17.16
CA THR A 109 -5.88 -1.17 -16.47
C THR A 109 -5.71 -1.30 -14.95
N TYR A 110 -6.14 -2.42 -14.36
CA TYR A 110 -5.92 -2.67 -12.94
C TYR A 110 -4.43 -2.74 -12.60
N ILE A 111 -3.64 -3.51 -13.34
CA ILE A 111 -2.19 -3.61 -13.12
C ILE A 111 -1.51 -2.26 -13.33
N LYS A 112 -1.89 -1.52 -14.38
CA LYS A 112 -1.38 -0.16 -14.61
C LYS A 112 -1.65 0.76 -13.43
N ASN A 113 -2.90 0.85 -12.97
CA ASN A 113 -3.27 1.72 -11.85
C ASN A 113 -2.52 1.35 -10.56
N LEU A 114 -2.29 0.06 -10.35
CA LEU A 114 -1.53 -0.46 -9.21
C LEU A 114 -0.07 0.03 -9.25
N PHE A 115 0.63 -0.14 -10.37
CA PHE A 115 2.03 0.29 -10.51
C PHE A 115 2.17 1.81 -10.51
N ASP A 116 1.27 2.53 -11.18
CA ASP A 116 1.22 4.00 -11.15
C ASP A 116 1.07 4.52 -9.71
N MET A 117 0.18 3.90 -8.93
CA MET A 117 -0.03 4.22 -7.52
C MET A 117 1.25 3.99 -6.68
N LEU A 118 1.93 2.86 -6.85
CA LEU A 118 3.16 2.54 -6.11
C LEU A 118 4.28 3.53 -6.46
N PHE A 119 4.46 3.83 -7.74
CA PHE A 119 5.45 4.80 -8.21
C PHE A 119 5.20 6.18 -7.58
N LEU A 120 3.96 6.64 -7.62
CA LEU A 120 3.58 7.94 -7.06
C LEU A 120 3.79 8.02 -5.54
N ASN A 121 3.53 6.94 -4.80
CA ASN A 121 3.86 6.87 -3.37
C ASN A 121 5.38 6.96 -3.16
N TYR A 122 6.15 6.23 -3.96
CA TYR A 122 7.61 6.20 -3.85
C TYR A 122 8.24 7.59 -4.04
N ILE A 123 7.80 8.34 -5.05
CA ILE A 123 8.35 9.68 -5.35
C ILE A 123 7.65 10.81 -4.57
N GLY A 124 6.75 10.50 -3.63
CA GLY A 124 6.02 11.52 -2.88
C GLY A 124 5.15 12.43 -3.77
N LEU A 125 4.55 11.88 -4.84
CA LEU A 125 3.76 12.60 -5.84
C LEU A 125 4.55 13.66 -6.62
N GLY A 126 5.88 13.71 -6.51
CA GLY A 126 6.68 14.84 -7.00
C GLY A 126 6.51 16.12 -6.17
N LEU A 127 5.98 15.99 -4.95
CA LEU A 127 5.67 17.06 -4.00
C LEU A 127 6.48 16.86 -2.70
N PRO A 128 6.50 17.83 -1.76
CA PRO A 128 7.07 17.62 -0.43
C PRO A 128 6.17 16.72 0.44
N VAL A 129 5.87 15.52 -0.04
CA VAL A 129 5.06 14.50 0.65
C VAL A 129 5.96 13.39 1.14
N ILE A 130 5.82 13.03 2.42
CA ILE A 130 6.50 11.88 3.02
C ILE A 130 5.46 10.81 3.30
N ASN A 131 5.54 9.67 2.60
CA ASN A 131 4.74 8.50 2.90
C ASN A 131 5.37 7.71 4.05
N CYS A 132 4.53 7.37 5.02
CA CYS A 132 4.88 6.60 6.20
C CYS A 132 4.00 5.35 6.27
N SER A 133 4.57 4.21 6.64
CA SER A 133 3.83 2.97 6.87
C SER A 133 3.83 2.61 8.35
N ILE A 134 2.68 2.18 8.87
CA ILE A 134 2.56 1.49 10.15
C ILE A 134 1.87 0.16 9.88
N VAL A 135 2.65 -0.92 10.01
CA VAL A 135 2.23 -2.28 9.65
C VAL A 135 2.21 -3.13 10.92
N ASP A 136 1.01 -3.49 11.39
CA ASP A 136 0.81 -4.26 12.63
C ASP A 136 0.57 -5.76 12.37
N ARG A 137 0.98 -6.26 11.19
CA ARG A 137 0.73 -7.63 10.74
C ARG A 137 1.75 -8.10 9.69
N SER A 138 1.72 -9.38 9.35
CA SER A 138 2.47 -9.88 8.19
C SER A 138 1.80 -9.41 6.89
N ILE A 139 2.60 -8.87 5.98
CA ILE A 139 2.23 -8.45 4.62
C ILE A 139 3.18 -9.10 3.62
N ARG A 140 2.70 -9.42 2.41
CA ARG A 140 3.47 -10.13 1.38
C ARG A 140 3.06 -9.71 -0.03
N GLY A 141 3.93 -9.98 -1.01
CA GLY A 141 3.65 -9.68 -2.42
C GLY A 141 3.47 -8.19 -2.65
N ILE A 142 2.59 -7.79 -3.57
CA ILE A 142 2.46 -6.36 -3.91
C ILE A 142 1.97 -5.50 -2.74
N SER A 143 1.17 -6.04 -1.82
CA SER A 143 0.79 -5.34 -0.60
C SER A 143 2.00 -5.02 0.26
N GLN A 144 3.04 -5.87 0.29
CA GLN A 144 4.31 -5.56 0.94
C GLN A 144 4.95 -4.33 0.29
N GLU A 145 5.00 -4.29 -1.04
CA GLU A 145 5.64 -3.21 -1.79
C GLU A 145 4.95 -1.86 -1.57
N PHE A 146 3.62 -1.86 -1.50
CA PHE A 146 2.86 -0.67 -1.14
C PHE A 146 3.31 -0.01 0.17
N PHE A 147 3.66 -0.83 1.17
CA PHE A 147 4.17 -0.31 2.43
C PHE A 147 5.67 -0.06 2.36
N PHE A 148 6.48 -1.03 1.94
CA PHE A 148 7.94 -0.98 2.09
C PHE A 148 8.64 0.02 1.16
N LEU A 149 7.97 0.44 0.08
CA LEU A 149 8.46 1.51 -0.78
C LEU A 149 8.23 2.91 -0.19
N ASN A 150 7.45 3.04 0.89
CA ASN A 150 7.31 4.32 1.58
C ASN A 150 8.61 4.72 2.29
N GLN A 151 8.85 6.02 2.46
CA GLN A 151 10.10 6.56 2.97
C GLN A 151 10.39 6.16 4.42
N ILE A 152 9.35 5.97 5.23
CA ILE A 152 9.47 5.62 6.65
C ILE A 152 8.51 4.47 6.97
N ASN A 153 9.04 3.37 7.52
CA ASN A 153 8.28 2.14 7.73
C ASN A 153 8.41 1.64 9.16
N PHE A 154 7.30 1.61 9.90
CA PHE A 154 7.18 1.00 11.21
C PHE A 154 6.52 -0.36 11.08
N ILE A 155 7.27 -1.42 11.39
CA ILE A 155 6.84 -2.81 11.26
C ILE A 155 6.74 -3.44 12.63
N LYS A 156 5.60 -4.06 12.94
CA LYS A 156 5.40 -4.76 14.21
C LYS A 156 6.42 -5.88 14.36
N ASN A 157 7.09 -5.89 15.50
CA ASN A 157 7.89 -7.02 15.91
C ASN A 157 6.96 -8.13 16.41
N THR A 158 6.98 -9.27 15.73
CA THR A 158 6.17 -10.44 16.09
C THR A 158 6.94 -11.42 16.98
N THR A 159 8.18 -11.11 17.39
CA THR A 159 8.94 -12.00 18.27
C THR A 159 8.38 -11.96 19.71
N PRO A 160 8.23 -13.11 20.39
CA PRO A 160 7.61 -13.18 21.73
C PRO A 160 8.36 -12.40 22.83
N ASN A 161 9.65 -12.15 22.65
CA ASN A 161 10.54 -11.53 23.66
C ASN A 161 10.79 -10.04 23.40
N ALA A 162 9.98 -9.40 22.56
CA ALA A 162 10.17 -7.97 22.26
C ALA A 162 9.89 -7.11 23.51
N VAL A 163 10.85 -6.27 23.90
CA VAL A 163 10.66 -5.29 24.97
C VAL A 163 9.55 -4.33 24.56
N ALA A 164 8.53 -4.20 25.42
CA ALA A 164 7.20 -3.71 25.03
C ALA A 164 7.16 -2.30 24.42
N ASP A 165 8.14 -1.43 24.69
CA ASP A 165 8.04 0.00 24.36
C ASP A 165 9.15 0.54 23.47
N GLU A 166 10.09 -0.29 23.03
CA GLU A 166 11.21 0.18 22.23
C GLU A 166 10.90 0.17 20.72
N ILE A 167 11.15 1.30 20.06
CA ILE A 167 11.20 1.41 18.60
C ILE A 167 12.67 1.49 18.20
N PHE A 168 13.13 0.54 17.38
CA PHE A 168 14.53 0.46 16.96
C PHE A 168 14.65 0.33 15.44
N SER A 169 15.74 0.89 14.89
CA SER A 169 16.04 0.79 13.46
C SER A 169 16.44 -0.63 13.09
N VAL A 170 16.05 -1.07 11.90
CA VAL A 170 16.41 -2.38 11.35
C VAL A 170 16.74 -2.27 9.88
N ASN A 171 17.45 -3.26 9.32
CA ASN A 171 17.62 -3.35 7.89
C ASN A 171 16.42 -4.05 7.25
N LEU A 172 16.17 -3.77 5.97
CA LEU A 172 15.12 -4.45 5.22
C LEU A 172 15.29 -5.97 5.28
N GLN A 173 16.53 -6.47 5.24
CA GLN A 173 16.80 -7.92 5.17
C GLN A 173 16.47 -8.65 6.47
N ASP A 174 16.40 -7.91 7.58
CA ASP A 174 15.94 -8.45 8.85
C ASP A 174 14.41 -8.63 8.86
N ILE A 175 13.69 -7.95 7.95
CA ILE A 175 12.23 -7.93 7.84
C ILE A 175 11.71 -8.81 6.69
N SER A 176 12.33 -8.74 5.51
CA SER A 176 11.90 -9.48 4.32
C SER A 176 13.08 -9.81 3.42
N ASN A 177 13.01 -10.98 2.79
CA ASN A 177 13.97 -11.46 1.79
C ASN A 177 13.31 -11.68 0.42
N ARG A 178 12.10 -11.15 0.22
CA ARG A 178 11.32 -11.30 -1.01
C ARG A 178 10.84 -9.93 -1.47
N GLN A 179 11.70 -9.23 -2.18
CA GLN A 179 11.40 -7.95 -2.82
C GLN A 179 11.00 -8.16 -4.27
N VAL A 180 10.04 -7.38 -4.75
CA VAL A 180 9.69 -7.31 -6.18
C VAL A 180 10.62 -6.35 -6.92
N PHE A 181 10.98 -5.24 -6.29
CA PHE A 181 11.77 -4.19 -6.90
C PHE A 181 13.28 -4.37 -6.64
N PRO A 182 14.15 -3.73 -7.45
CA PRO A 182 15.58 -3.69 -7.17
C PRO A 182 15.90 -3.18 -5.76
N ALA A 183 16.87 -3.82 -5.09
CA ALA A 183 17.21 -3.55 -3.69
C ALA A 183 17.50 -2.07 -3.40
N PHE A 184 18.10 -1.34 -4.35
CA PHE A 184 18.46 0.06 -4.17
C PHE A 184 17.25 0.98 -3.94
N LEU A 185 16.05 0.62 -4.46
CA LEU A 185 14.85 1.41 -4.23
C LEU A 185 14.41 1.40 -2.76
N TYR A 186 14.76 0.36 -2.01
CA TYR A 186 14.46 0.29 -0.58
C TYR A 186 15.56 0.85 0.31
N GLN A 187 16.78 1.00 -0.20
CA GLN A 187 17.93 1.46 0.59
C GLN A 187 17.79 2.91 1.05
N SER A 188 17.00 3.72 0.32
CA SER A 188 16.63 5.08 0.72
C SER A 188 15.60 5.14 1.84
N ASN A 189 14.95 4.01 2.16
CA ASN A 189 13.81 3.98 3.08
C ASN A 189 14.29 3.61 4.48
N ARG A 190 13.66 4.22 5.49
CA ARG A 190 13.95 3.93 6.91
C ARG A 190 13.00 2.86 7.43
N PHE A 191 13.56 1.84 8.06
CA PHE A 191 12.78 0.76 8.65
C PHE A 191 12.98 0.69 10.16
N TYR A 192 11.87 0.60 10.87
CA TYR A 192 11.82 0.50 12.32
C TYR A 192 10.98 -0.71 12.73
N ARG A 193 11.39 -1.37 13.81
CA ARG A 193 10.54 -2.34 14.51
C ARG A 193 9.93 -1.74 15.75
N PHE A 194 8.70 -2.12 16.07
CA PHE A 194 8.03 -1.73 17.31
C PHE A 194 7.33 -2.92 17.97
N ALA A 195 7.33 -2.99 19.30
CA ALA A 195 6.59 -4.01 20.05
C ALA A 195 5.16 -3.55 20.39
N SER A 196 4.98 -2.32 20.85
CA SER A 196 3.68 -1.67 21.06
C SER A 196 3.57 -0.38 20.25
N ILE A 197 2.34 0.06 19.94
CA ILE A 197 2.15 1.31 19.18
C ILE A 197 2.47 2.50 20.09
N ASN A 198 3.64 3.10 19.89
CA ASN A 198 4.05 4.35 20.53
C ASN A 198 4.03 5.51 19.53
N LEU A 199 2.86 6.15 19.38
CA LEU A 199 2.66 7.23 18.40
C LEU A 199 3.54 8.46 18.66
N ASN A 200 3.89 8.74 19.92
CA ASN A 200 4.72 9.89 20.25
C ASN A 200 6.14 9.67 19.74
N GLU A 201 6.69 8.48 19.97
CA GLU A 201 8.02 8.13 19.48
C GLU A 201 8.06 8.02 17.95
N MET A 202 7.05 7.40 17.33
CA MET A 202 6.93 7.35 15.87
C MET A 202 6.92 8.76 15.26
N ARG A 203 6.14 9.69 15.82
CA ARG A 203 6.14 11.09 15.37
C ARG A 203 7.48 11.77 15.52
N ARG A 204 8.19 11.52 16.63
CA ARG A 204 9.53 12.06 16.87
C ARG A 204 10.53 11.56 15.82
N LEU A 205 10.47 10.27 15.47
CA LEU A 205 11.32 9.66 14.44
C LEU A 205 11.00 10.21 13.05
N ILE A 206 9.71 10.36 12.73
CA ILE A 206 9.25 10.98 11.48
C ILE A 206 9.79 12.41 11.38
N ALA A 207 9.62 13.24 12.41
CA ALA A 207 10.04 14.64 12.40
C ALA A 207 11.56 14.84 12.30
N LYS A 208 12.36 13.86 12.74
CA LYS A 208 13.84 13.87 12.62
C LYS A 208 14.35 13.36 11.28
N THR A 209 13.44 12.94 10.40
CA THR A 209 13.81 12.30 9.15
C THR A 209 13.82 13.32 8.04
N GLU A 210 15.02 13.72 7.62
CA GLU A 210 15.24 14.43 6.36
C GLU A 210 15.20 13.43 5.21
N MET A 211 14.44 13.76 4.17
CA MET A 211 14.33 12.99 2.95
C MET A 211 14.96 13.75 1.80
N PRO A 212 15.88 13.14 1.05
CA PRO A 212 16.43 13.78 -0.12
C PRO A 212 15.33 13.97 -1.17
N LEU A 213 15.28 15.15 -1.76
CA LEU A 213 14.46 15.37 -2.95
C LEU A 213 15.06 14.58 -4.11
N LEU A 214 14.22 13.86 -4.84
CA LEU A 214 14.63 13.22 -6.08
C LEU A 214 14.68 14.27 -7.19
N ASP A 215 15.78 14.32 -7.93
CA ASP A 215 15.85 15.12 -9.15
C ASP A 215 15.07 14.47 -10.30
N GLU A 216 14.81 15.23 -11.36
CA GLU A 216 14.01 14.77 -12.51
C GLU A 216 14.63 13.53 -13.18
N ALA A 217 15.97 13.47 -13.26
CA ALA A 217 16.68 12.36 -13.89
C ALA A 217 16.52 11.05 -13.08
N ALA A 218 16.58 11.14 -11.75
CA ALA A 218 16.31 10.04 -10.86
C ALA A 218 14.85 9.59 -10.97
N ILE A 219 13.91 10.52 -10.97
CA ILE A 219 12.46 10.21 -11.12
C ILE A 219 12.22 9.45 -12.42
N GLU A 220 12.78 9.89 -13.55
CA GLU A 220 12.57 9.21 -14.84
C GLU A 220 13.21 7.82 -14.85
N LYS A 221 14.41 7.67 -14.28
CA LYS A 221 15.05 6.35 -14.13
C LYS A 221 14.21 5.39 -13.29
N ILE A 222 13.66 5.88 -12.18
CA ILE A 222 12.78 5.09 -11.31
C ILE A 222 11.51 4.71 -12.06
N LYS A 223 10.90 5.66 -12.79
CA LYS A 223 9.70 5.42 -13.57
C LYS A 223 9.89 4.30 -14.59
N LEU A 224 11.01 4.27 -15.31
CA LEU A 224 11.33 3.19 -16.25
C LEU A 224 11.34 1.82 -15.56
N ILE A 225 11.88 1.71 -14.35
CA ILE A 225 11.89 0.46 -13.59
C ILE A 225 10.47 0.00 -13.23
N PHE A 226 9.62 0.93 -12.81
CA PHE A 226 8.21 0.61 -12.51
C PHE A 226 7.46 0.19 -13.77
N GLU A 227 7.71 0.85 -14.90
CA GLU A 227 7.14 0.50 -16.20
C GLU A 227 7.58 -0.89 -16.68
N ASP A 228 8.86 -1.22 -16.55
CA ASP A 228 9.41 -2.51 -16.93
C ASP A 228 8.77 -3.64 -16.11
N ILE A 229 8.74 -3.51 -14.78
CA ILE A 229 8.15 -4.52 -13.89
C ILE A 229 6.64 -4.65 -14.13
N LYS A 230 5.94 -3.54 -14.40
CA LYS A 230 4.51 -3.56 -14.77
C LYS A 230 4.30 -4.38 -16.05
N ASN A 231 5.08 -4.12 -17.09
CA ASN A 231 4.94 -4.80 -18.39
C ASN A 231 5.33 -6.27 -18.30
N GLU A 232 6.35 -6.60 -17.50
CA GLU A 232 6.71 -7.98 -17.16
C GLU A 232 5.56 -8.68 -16.44
N THR A 233 4.97 -8.05 -15.43
CA THR A 233 3.82 -8.59 -14.68
C THR A 233 2.63 -8.90 -15.58
N ILE A 234 2.28 -7.99 -16.50
CA ILE A 234 1.20 -8.20 -17.48
C ILE A 234 1.53 -9.39 -18.39
N SER A 235 2.75 -9.44 -18.90
CA SER A 235 3.22 -10.50 -19.79
C SER A 235 3.22 -11.87 -19.10
N GLU A 236 3.67 -11.95 -17.84
CA GLU A 236 3.62 -13.17 -17.04
C GLU A 236 2.20 -13.67 -16.80
N ILE A 237 1.25 -12.76 -16.52
CA ILE A 237 -0.17 -13.11 -16.36
C ILE A 237 -0.72 -13.68 -17.66
N TYR A 238 -0.43 -13.07 -18.81
CA TYR A 238 -0.84 -13.59 -20.11
C TYR A 238 -0.22 -14.96 -20.41
N ASN A 239 1.07 -15.13 -20.13
CA ASN A 239 1.76 -16.40 -20.30
C ASN A 239 1.16 -17.49 -19.39
N LEU A 240 0.84 -17.17 -18.15
CA LEU A 240 0.14 -18.09 -17.24
C LEU A 240 -1.26 -18.43 -17.76
N ALA A 241 -2.01 -17.46 -18.29
CA ALA A 241 -3.34 -17.69 -18.83
C ALA A 241 -3.31 -18.59 -20.08
N SER A 242 -2.33 -18.42 -20.96
CA SER A 242 -2.21 -19.17 -22.22
C SER A 242 -1.62 -20.57 -22.02
N THR A 243 -0.60 -20.71 -21.16
CA THR A 243 0.14 -21.97 -21.00
C THR A 243 -0.32 -22.82 -19.82
N ASN A 244 -0.84 -22.19 -18.76
CA ASN A 244 -1.16 -22.87 -17.51
C ASN A 244 -2.36 -22.24 -16.77
N LEU A 245 -3.49 -22.10 -17.48
CA LEU A 245 -4.72 -21.57 -16.90
C LEU A 245 -5.16 -22.29 -15.61
N LYS A 246 -4.84 -23.59 -15.48
CA LYS A 246 -5.11 -24.37 -14.26
C LYS A 246 -4.37 -23.83 -13.04
N LEU A 247 -3.12 -23.39 -13.21
CA LEU A 247 -2.35 -22.74 -12.13
C LEU A 247 -2.97 -21.40 -11.75
N LEU A 248 -3.34 -20.56 -12.72
CA LEU A 248 -4.02 -19.29 -12.43
C LEU A 248 -5.34 -19.50 -11.68
N LYS A 249 -6.15 -20.49 -12.11
CA LYS A 249 -7.37 -20.93 -11.40
C LYS A 249 -7.08 -21.36 -9.97
N ARG A 250 -6.03 -22.15 -9.75
CA ARG A 250 -5.61 -22.60 -8.42
C ARG A 250 -5.19 -21.43 -7.53
N ILE A 251 -4.43 -20.47 -8.05
CA ILE A 251 -4.00 -19.29 -7.29
C ILE A 251 -5.22 -18.46 -6.86
N ALA A 252 -6.15 -18.19 -7.78
CA ALA A 252 -7.40 -17.49 -7.48
C ALA A 252 -8.24 -18.23 -6.42
N GLN A 253 -8.41 -19.55 -6.57
CA GLN A 253 -9.09 -20.40 -5.59
C GLN A 253 -8.41 -20.40 -4.22
N MET A 254 -7.08 -20.43 -4.15
CA MET A 254 -6.36 -20.34 -2.88
C MET A 254 -6.60 -19.01 -2.16
N GLN A 255 -6.75 -17.91 -2.91
CA GLN A 255 -7.15 -16.63 -2.32
C GLN A 255 -8.58 -16.68 -1.77
N MET A 256 -9.48 -17.45 -2.39
CA MET A 256 -10.86 -17.67 -1.91
C MET A 256 -10.96 -18.62 -0.71
N ASN A 257 -10.20 -19.72 -0.69
CA ASN A 257 -10.30 -20.73 0.37
C ASN A 257 -9.70 -20.26 1.70
N ASN A 258 -8.77 -19.30 1.67
CA ASN A 258 -8.35 -18.62 2.89
C ASN A 258 -9.45 -17.74 3.49
N LEU A 259 -10.62 -17.57 2.85
CA LEU A 259 -11.80 -16.93 3.44
C LEU A 259 -12.73 -17.90 4.19
N SER A 260 -12.76 -19.19 3.85
CA SER A 260 -13.78 -20.11 4.38
C SER A 260 -13.43 -20.74 5.72
N VAL A 261 -12.20 -20.57 6.19
CA VAL A 261 -11.74 -21.11 7.50
C VAL A 261 -12.21 -20.23 8.67
N SER A 262 -12.80 -19.05 8.41
CA SER A 262 -13.06 -18.03 9.44
C SER A 262 -14.53 -17.75 9.78
N VAL A 263 -15.47 -18.63 9.42
CA VAL A 263 -16.87 -18.54 9.94
C VAL A 263 -17.04 -19.28 11.27
N SER A 264 -15.98 -19.89 11.80
CA SER A 264 -15.99 -20.63 13.06
C SER A 264 -14.85 -20.20 13.96
N GLU A 265 -14.99 -19.02 14.59
CA GLU A 265 -14.34 -18.64 15.86
C GLU A 265 -15.17 -17.54 16.54
#